data_AF-A0A9C9JP79-F1
#
_entry.id   AF-A0A9C9JP79-F1
#
_cell.length_a   1.000
_cell.length_b   1.000
_cell.length_c   1.000
_cell.angle_alpha   90.00
_cell.angle_beta   90.00
_cell.angle_gamma   90.00
#
_symmetry.space_group_name_H-M   'P 1'
#
loop_
_entity.id
_entity.type
_entity.pdbx_description
1 polymer ?
#
loop_
_entity_poly.entity_id
_entity_poly.type
_entity_poly.pdbx_seq_one_letter_code
_entity_poly.pdbx_strand_id
1 'polypeptide(L)'
;MAWYLRQTNYPYKAWLVFLVALAVLLVAASLWLGRFSSEEARTLGAAHRLRDAIEAYTFERGTYPAKLADVRAYLPKGRWPDNAYAGGPLGDTGDPDFDPAVSPGNVYYERVFVGEGLEGYAAVAADARQVGYVLHVFGADGEIWTYRGRTLLPVE
;
A
#
# COMPACT_ATOMS: atom_id res chain seq x y z
N MET A 1 -6.33 -53.32 -52.77
CA MET A 1 -6.94 -51.97 -52.82
C MET A 1 -7.11 -51.47 -51.39
N ALA A 2 -6.02 -51.06 -50.75
CA ALA A 2 -5.99 -50.71 -49.33
C ALA A 2 -4.97 -49.59 -49.11
N TRP A 3 -5.32 -48.37 -49.51
CA TRP A 3 -4.45 -47.21 -49.34
C TRP A 3 -5.28 -45.93 -49.37
N TYR A 4 -6.19 -45.70 -48.40
CA TYR A 4 -6.84 -44.38 -48.26
C TYR A 4 -7.49 -44.16 -46.89
N LEU A 5 -6.80 -44.45 -45.77
CA LEU A 5 -7.31 -44.06 -44.44
C LEU A 5 -6.16 -43.64 -43.51
N ARG A 6 -5.37 -42.65 -43.92
CA ARG A 6 -4.36 -42.07 -43.03
C ARG A 6 -4.10 -40.61 -43.34
N GLN A 7 -5.03 -39.70 -43.00
CA GLN A 7 -4.75 -38.28 -42.67
C GLN A 7 -6.03 -37.44 -42.50
N THR A 8 -6.76 -37.61 -41.40
CA THR A 8 -7.81 -36.63 -41.02
C THR A 8 -7.83 -36.25 -39.53
N ASN A 9 -6.94 -36.80 -38.70
CA ASN A 9 -6.94 -36.55 -37.24
C ASN A 9 -5.92 -35.51 -36.74
N TYR A 10 -5.14 -34.89 -37.64
CA TYR A 10 -4.11 -33.91 -37.26
C TYR A 10 -4.64 -32.51 -36.87
N PRO A 11 -5.68 -31.91 -37.51
CA PRO A 11 -6.09 -30.56 -37.14
C PRO A 11 -6.80 -30.52 -35.79
N TYR A 12 -7.58 -31.56 -35.45
CA TYR A 12 -8.34 -31.60 -34.20
C TYR A 12 -7.46 -31.63 -32.95
N LYS A 13 -6.36 -32.40 -32.96
CA LYS A 13 -5.45 -32.48 -31.82
C LYS A 13 -4.69 -31.17 -31.59
N ALA A 14 -4.27 -30.51 -32.66
CA ALA A 14 -3.61 -29.20 -32.58
C ALA A 14 -4.58 -28.12 -32.03
N TRP A 15 -5.84 -28.14 -32.48
CA TRP A 15 -6.89 -27.25 -31.97
C TRP A 15 -7.21 -27.49 -30.50
N LEU A 16 -7.26 -28.76 -30.06
CA LEU A 16 -7.53 -29.10 -28.67
C LEU A 16 -6.39 -28.64 -27.75
N VAL A 17 -5.14 -28.81 -28.16
CA VAL A 17 -3.96 -28.31 -27.43
C VAL A 17 -3.96 -26.79 -27.35
N PHE A 18 -4.31 -26.10 -28.44
CA PHE A 18 -4.43 -24.64 -28.46
C PHE A 18 -5.52 -24.14 -27.49
N LEU A 19 -6.69 -24.76 -27.48
CA LEU A 19 -7.79 -24.39 -26.59
C LEU A 19 -7.45 -24.63 -25.11
N VAL A 20 -6.76 -25.74 -24.80
CA VAL A 20 -6.29 -26.02 -23.44
C VAL A 20 -5.22 -25.00 -23.01
N ALA A 21 -4.27 -24.68 -23.88
CA ALA A 21 -3.25 -23.65 -23.59
C ALA A 21 -3.88 -22.26 -23.38
N LEU A 22 -4.87 -21.90 -24.20
CA LEU A 22 -5.62 -20.65 -24.05
C LEU A 22 -6.41 -20.62 -22.74
N ALA A 23 -7.08 -21.71 -22.37
CA ALA A 23 -7.80 -21.81 -21.10
C ALA A 23 -6.85 -21.67 -19.90
N VAL A 24 -5.68 -22.31 -19.95
CA VAL A 24 -4.65 -22.19 -18.91
C VAL A 24 -4.14 -20.75 -18.82
N LEU A 25 -3.90 -20.08 -19.95
CA LEU A 25 -3.51 -18.67 -19.99
C LEU A 25 -4.59 -17.74 -19.43
N LEU A 26 -5.86 -17.99 -19.75
CA LEU A 26 -6.98 -17.21 -19.23
C LEU A 26 -7.16 -17.40 -17.72
N VAL A 27 -7.00 -18.63 -17.23
CA VAL A 27 -7.01 -18.91 -15.78
C VAL A 27 -5.82 -18.27 -15.08
N ALA A 28 -4.62 -18.35 -15.66
CA ALA A 28 -3.43 -17.69 -15.12
C ALA A 28 -3.59 -16.15 -15.10
N ALA A 29 -4.11 -15.56 -16.17
CA ALA A 29 -4.40 -14.12 -16.24
C ALA A 29 -5.47 -13.70 -15.22
N SER A 30 -6.50 -14.52 -15.03
CA SER A 30 -7.57 -14.25 -14.04
C SER A 30 -7.06 -14.35 -12.61
N LEU A 31 -6.20 -15.33 -12.32
CA LEU A 31 -5.53 -15.48 -11.02
C LEU A 31 -4.57 -14.31 -10.75
N TRP A 32 -3.89 -13.84 -11.80
CA TRP A 32 -2.99 -12.70 -11.71
C TRP A 32 -3.77 -11.41 -11.42
N LEU A 33 -4.77 -11.08 -12.23
CA LEU A 33 -5.65 -9.91 -12.03
C LEU A 33 -6.39 -9.94 -10.68
N GLY A 34 -6.87 -11.11 -10.24
CA GLY A 34 -7.53 -11.27 -8.94
C GLY A 34 -6.58 -11.12 -7.75
N ARG A 35 -5.29 -11.46 -7.91
CA ARG A 35 -4.29 -11.32 -6.84
C ARG A 35 -3.89 -9.86 -6.62
N PHE A 36 -3.67 -9.10 -7.68
CA PHE A 36 -3.33 -7.66 -7.61
C PHE A 36 -4.39 -6.86 -6.85
N SER A 37 -5.67 -7.00 -7.23
CA SER A 37 -6.77 -6.30 -6.54
C SER A 37 -6.91 -6.70 -5.06
N SER A 38 -6.53 -7.93 -4.69
CA SER A 38 -6.56 -8.41 -3.31
C SER A 38 -5.41 -7.90 -2.44
N GLU A 39 -4.24 -7.64 -3.03
CA GLU A 39 -3.06 -7.13 -2.33
C GLU A 39 -3.19 -5.62 -2.10
N GLU A 40 -3.67 -4.88 -3.09
CA GLU A 40 -4.02 -3.45 -2.99
C GLU A 40 -5.07 -3.20 -1.90
N ALA A 41 -6.20 -3.93 -1.95
CA ALA A 41 -7.26 -3.78 -0.95
C ALA A 41 -6.77 -4.05 0.48
N ARG A 42 -5.86 -5.03 0.65
CA ARG A 42 -5.24 -5.32 1.95
C ARG A 42 -4.31 -4.21 2.41
N THR A 43 -3.54 -3.63 1.49
CA THR A 43 -2.62 -2.51 1.76
C THR A 43 -3.38 -1.25 2.13
N LEU A 44 -4.44 -0.91 1.40
CA LEU A 44 -5.32 0.22 1.73
C LEU A 44 -6.02 0.00 3.07
N GLY A 45 -6.53 -1.21 3.33
CA GLY A 45 -7.10 -1.55 4.63
C GLY A 45 -6.08 -1.46 5.79
N ALA A 46 -4.81 -1.76 5.52
CA ALA A 46 -3.73 -1.57 6.47
C ALA A 46 -3.43 -0.09 6.74
N ALA A 47 -3.41 0.74 5.69
CA ALA A 47 -3.25 2.18 5.79
C ALA A 47 -4.38 2.84 6.59
N HIS A 48 -5.62 2.43 6.37
CA HIS A 48 -6.76 2.91 7.16
C HIS A 48 -6.59 2.61 8.66
N ARG A 49 -6.16 1.41 9.02
CA ARG A 49 -5.87 1.07 10.43
C ARG A 49 -4.77 1.94 11.05
N LEU A 50 -3.75 2.30 10.28
CA LEU A 50 -2.70 3.20 10.74
C LEU A 50 -3.22 4.61 10.96
N ARG A 51 -4.01 5.10 10.02
CA ARG A 51 -4.68 6.39 10.14
C ARG A 51 -5.53 6.46 11.41
N ASP A 52 -6.38 5.46 11.64
CA ASP A 52 -7.25 5.40 12.82
C ASP A 52 -6.41 5.35 14.12
N ALA A 53 -5.29 4.64 14.11
CA ALA A 53 -4.38 4.58 15.26
C ALA A 53 -3.66 5.93 15.52
N ILE A 54 -3.27 6.66 14.47
CA ILE A 54 -2.73 8.02 14.60
C ILE A 54 -3.79 8.96 15.17
N GLU A 55 -5.03 8.89 14.68
CA GLU A 55 -6.14 9.72 15.17
C GLU A 55 -6.46 9.41 16.64
N ALA A 56 -6.50 8.13 17.03
CA ALA A 56 -6.70 7.70 18.42
C ALA A 56 -5.55 8.14 19.36
N TYR A 57 -4.29 7.97 18.92
CA TYR A 57 -3.13 8.48 19.64
C TYR A 57 -3.24 9.98 19.87
N THR A 58 -3.59 10.72 18.82
CA THR A 58 -3.67 12.19 18.86
C THR A 58 -4.78 12.65 19.80
N PHE A 59 -5.93 11.96 19.77
CA PHE A 59 -7.03 12.23 20.67
C PHE A 59 -6.66 12.02 22.15
N GLU A 60 -5.95 10.94 22.48
CA GLU A 60 -5.57 10.65 23.87
C GLU A 60 -4.40 11.53 24.37
N ARG A 61 -3.39 11.76 23.52
CA ARG A 61 -2.16 12.45 23.90
C ARG A 61 -2.22 13.97 23.71
N GLY A 62 -3.21 14.47 22.99
CA GLY A 62 -3.32 15.88 22.62
C GLY A 62 -2.22 16.37 21.67
N THR A 63 -1.45 15.45 21.10
CA THR A 63 -0.36 15.73 20.16
C THR A 63 -0.22 14.58 19.16
N TYR A 64 0.28 14.86 17.96
CA TYR A 64 0.56 13.85 16.95
C TYR A 64 1.79 13.01 17.33
N PRO A 65 1.89 11.76 16.84
CA PRO A 65 3.05 10.90 17.13
C PRO A 65 4.33 11.47 16.51
N ALA A 66 5.46 11.26 17.18
CA ALA A 66 6.76 11.66 16.64
C ALA A 66 7.23 10.68 15.56
N LYS A 67 6.91 9.39 15.74
CA LYS A 67 7.19 8.30 14.79
C LYS A 67 5.98 7.41 14.67
N LEU A 68 5.82 6.73 13.55
CA LEU A 68 4.69 5.83 13.33
C LEU A 68 4.69 4.64 14.31
N ALA A 69 5.85 4.25 14.84
CA ALA A 69 5.95 3.22 15.87
C ALA A 69 5.22 3.58 17.19
N ASP A 70 5.03 4.87 17.49
CA ASP A 70 4.42 5.33 18.75
C ASP A 70 2.93 5.00 18.82
N VAL A 71 2.26 4.83 17.66
CA VAL A 71 0.83 4.49 17.60
C VAL A 71 0.56 3.00 17.79
N ARG A 72 1.60 2.19 18.02
CA ARG A 72 1.46 0.72 18.11
C ARG A 72 0.43 0.28 19.13
N ALA A 73 0.34 0.95 20.28
CA ALA A 73 -0.65 0.63 21.32
C ALA A 73 -2.11 0.85 20.87
N TYR A 74 -2.32 1.68 19.85
CA TYR A 74 -3.62 2.05 19.29
C TYR A 74 -4.02 1.18 18.10
N LEU A 75 -3.13 0.30 17.63
CA LEU A 75 -3.45 -0.67 16.60
C LEU A 75 -4.29 -1.82 17.16
N PRO A 76 -5.16 -2.45 16.35
CA PRO A 76 -5.89 -3.64 16.75
C PRO A 76 -4.94 -4.74 17.26
N LYS A 77 -5.11 -5.13 18.52
CA LYS A 77 -4.26 -6.12 19.23
C LYS A 77 -2.76 -5.73 19.30
N GLY A 78 -2.43 -4.45 19.15
CA GLY A 78 -1.05 -3.95 19.16
C GLY A 78 -0.18 -4.48 18.02
N ARG A 79 -0.80 -5.06 16.98
CA ARG A 79 -0.11 -5.72 15.87
C ARG A 79 0.02 -4.76 14.68
N TRP A 80 1.24 -4.65 14.19
CA TRP A 80 1.52 -3.95 12.93
C TRP A 80 0.78 -4.63 11.77
N PRO A 81 0.06 -3.87 10.93
CA PRO A 81 -0.52 -4.42 9.71
C PRO A 81 0.55 -5.11 8.85
N ASP A 82 0.16 -6.20 8.19
CA ASP A 82 1.03 -6.92 7.28
C ASP A 82 1.15 -6.16 5.95
N ASN A 83 2.35 -6.11 5.38
CA ASN A 83 2.65 -5.73 4.02
C ASN A 83 2.19 -6.87 3.08
N ALA A 84 1.19 -6.58 2.25
CA ALA A 84 0.60 -7.55 1.35
C ALA A 84 1.56 -8.01 0.23
N TYR A 85 2.58 -7.23 -0.09
CA TYR A 85 3.56 -7.50 -1.16
C TYR A 85 4.83 -8.17 -0.64
N ALA A 86 5.30 -7.82 0.55
CA ALA A 86 6.57 -8.32 1.11
C ALA A 86 6.43 -9.52 2.07
N GLY A 87 5.20 -9.91 2.45
CA GLY A 87 4.97 -11.06 3.34
C GLY A 87 5.47 -10.87 4.78
N GLY A 88 5.69 -9.64 5.20
CA GLY A 88 6.10 -9.23 6.56
C GLY A 88 5.29 -8.01 7.04
N PRO A 89 5.59 -7.40 8.20
CA PRO A 89 4.92 -6.17 8.64
C PRO A 89 5.25 -4.98 7.72
N LEU A 90 4.34 -3.99 7.62
CA LEU A 90 4.63 -2.72 6.97
C LEU A 90 5.87 -2.05 7.62
N GLY A 91 6.78 -1.55 6.79
CA GLY A 91 7.91 -0.74 7.25
C GLY A 91 7.58 0.75 7.24
N ASP A 92 8.00 1.47 8.28
CA ASP A 92 8.14 2.93 8.26
C ASP A 92 9.50 3.26 7.62
N THR A 93 9.45 3.88 6.44
CA THR A 93 10.64 4.19 5.65
C THR A 93 11.41 5.37 6.23
N GLY A 94 10.74 6.29 6.92
CA GLY A 94 11.34 7.51 7.48
C GLY A 94 12.00 8.44 6.45
N ASP A 95 11.91 8.14 5.16
CA ASP A 95 12.60 8.82 4.06
C ASP A 95 11.59 9.22 2.97
N PRO A 96 11.43 10.53 2.67
CA PRO A 96 10.53 11.01 1.61
C PRO A 96 11.02 10.70 0.20
N ASP A 97 12.33 10.49 -0.02
CA ASP A 97 12.94 10.26 -1.34
C ASP A 97 13.02 8.77 -1.70
N PHE A 98 12.29 7.95 -0.94
CA PHE A 98 12.30 6.51 -1.09
C PHE A 98 11.61 6.05 -2.37
N ASP A 99 12.25 5.14 -3.13
CA ASP A 99 11.70 4.62 -4.39
C ASP A 99 10.55 3.62 -4.12
N PRO A 100 9.30 3.94 -4.51
CA PRO A 100 8.16 3.06 -4.28
C PRO A 100 8.29 1.71 -5.01
N ALA A 101 9.03 1.66 -6.13
CA ALA A 101 9.17 0.46 -6.95
C ALA A 101 10.01 -0.64 -6.26
N VAL A 102 10.93 -0.27 -5.37
CA VAL A 102 11.80 -1.23 -4.65
C VAL A 102 11.24 -1.67 -3.31
N SER A 103 10.08 -1.13 -2.89
CA SER A 103 9.51 -1.42 -1.59
C SER A 103 8.00 -1.15 -1.53
N PRO A 104 7.24 -1.87 -2.38
CA PRO A 104 5.79 -1.83 -2.35
C PRO A 104 5.26 -2.27 -0.98
N GLY A 105 4.21 -1.59 -0.53
CA GLY A 105 3.59 -1.79 0.77
C GLY A 105 4.36 -1.21 1.93
N ASN A 106 5.34 -0.35 1.72
CA ASN A 106 5.88 0.46 2.83
C ASN A 106 5.08 1.75 3.02
N VAL A 107 5.29 2.39 4.16
CA VAL A 107 4.66 3.67 4.48
C VAL A 107 5.71 4.72 4.83
N TYR A 108 5.42 5.97 4.51
CA TYR A 108 6.19 7.14 4.93
C TYR A 108 5.27 8.06 5.72
N TYR A 109 5.66 8.36 6.96
CA TYR A 109 4.94 9.25 7.85
C TYR A 109 5.65 10.59 7.96
N GLU A 110 4.96 11.64 7.54
CA GLU A 110 5.45 13.00 7.57
C GLU A 110 4.67 13.83 8.59
N ARG A 111 5.37 14.66 9.34
CA ARG A 111 4.78 15.60 10.29
C ARG A 111 4.67 16.98 9.66
N VAL A 112 3.48 17.56 9.73
CA VAL A 112 3.20 18.89 9.18
C VAL A 112 3.28 19.93 10.29
N PHE A 113 4.10 20.97 10.09
CA PHE A 113 4.32 22.06 11.03
C PHE A 113 3.87 23.40 10.43
N VAL A 114 3.49 24.35 11.31
CA VAL A 114 3.25 25.77 10.97
C VAL A 114 4.11 26.64 11.90
N GLY A 115 4.75 27.67 11.35
CA GLY A 115 5.62 28.64 12.04
C GLY A 115 6.08 29.74 11.06
N GLU A 116 6.62 30.86 11.56
CA GLU A 116 7.12 31.92 10.67
C GLU A 116 8.27 31.39 9.81
N GLY A 117 8.14 31.50 8.47
CA GLY A 117 9.21 31.15 7.52
C GLY A 117 9.24 29.70 7.05
N LEU A 118 8.22 28.88 7.31
CA LEU A 118 8.17 27.48 6.84
C LEU A 118 6.88 27.16 6.08
N GLU A 119 6.92 27.33 4.76
CA GLU A 119 6.05 26.57 3.87
C GLU A 119 6.73 25.23 3.54
N GLY A 120 6.39 24.22 4.33
CA GLY A 120 6.62 22.83 3.95
C GLY A 120 7.99 22.26 4.32
N TYR A 121 7.92 21.05 4.88
CA TYR A 121 8.98 20.04 4.87
C TYR A 121 10.29 20.44 5.59
N ALA A 122 10.37 20.01 6.86
CA ALA A 122 11.60 19.73 7.59
C ALA A 122 12.64 20.86 7.78
N ALA A 123 12.39 21.74 8.75
CA ALA A 123 13.41 22.23 9.69
C ALA A 123 12.71 22.85 10.90
N VAL A 124 13.07 22.43 12.11
CA VAL A 124 12.40 22.87 13.35
C VAL A 124 12.85 24.29 13.68
N ALA A 125 12.10 25.30 13.23
CA ALA A 125 12.13 26.60 13.87
C ALA A 125 11.64 26.42 15.33
N ALA A 126 12.21 27.16 16.29
CA ALA A 126 11.91 26.96 17.72
C ALA A 126 10.44 27.21 18.08
N ASP A 127 9.70 27.91 17.21
CA ASP A 127 8.28 28.25 17.27
C ASP A 127 7.38 27.32 16.43
N ALA A 128 7.94 26.33 15.72
CA ALA A 128 7.18 25.45 14.84
C ALA A 128 6.19 24.58 15.63
N ARG A 129 4.89 24.81 15.43
CA ARG A 129 3.83 23.98 16.01
C ARG A 129 3.45 22.88 15.04
N GLN A 130 3.48 21.62 15.49
CA GLN A 130 2.93 20.52 14.68
C GLN A 130 1.41 20.70 14.58
N VAL A 131 0.92 20.80 13.34
CA VAL A 131 -0.51 20.99 13.05
C VAL A 131 -1.13 19.76 12.41
N GLY A 132 -0.36 18.81 11.90
CA GLY A 132 -0.93 17.66 11.22
C GLY A 132 0.08 16.59 10.84
N TYR A 133 -0.34 15.73 9.92
CA TYR A 133 0.50 14.70 9.32
C TYR A 133 0.07 14.36 7.89
N VAL A 134 1.02 13.80 7.15
CA VAL A 134 0.80 13.14 5.87
C VAL A 134 1.27 11.70 5.99
N LEU A 135 0.47 10.75 5.55
CA LEU A 135 0.83 9.34 5.47
C LEU A 135 0.83 8.93 4.00
N HIS A 136 2.01 8.59 3.49
CA HIS A 136 2.19 8.05 2.15
C HIS A 136 2.26 6.53 2.23
N VAL A 137 1.57 5.87 1.32
CA VAL A 137 1.49 4.40 1.22
C VAL A 137 1.90 4.02 -0.18
N PHE A 138 2.94 3.22 -0.28
CA PHE A 138 3.51 2.82 -1.56
C PHE A 138 2.80 1.55 -2.06
N GLY A 139 2.23 1.63 -3.25
CA GLY A 139 1.58 0.52 -3.94
C GLY A 139 2.54 -0.32 -4.77
N ALA A 140 1.99 -1.29 -5.50
CA ALA A 140 2.73 -1.93 -6.59
C ALA A 140 2.95 -0.94 -7.73
N ASP A 141 3.95 -1.19 -8.58
CA ASP A 141 4.19 -0.45 -9.82
C ASP A 141 4.43 1.07 -9.69
N GLY A 142 4.83 1.53 -8.50
CA GLY A 142 5.19 2.94 -8.28
C GLY A 142 4.05 3.83 -7.76
N GLU A 143 2.85 3.27 -7.53
CA GLU A 143 1.71 4.06 -7.05
C GLU A 143 1.94 4.59 -5.62
N ILE A 144 1.48 5.82 -5.35
CA ILE A 144 1.57 6.45 -4.02
C ILE A 144 0.20 6.96 -3.60
N TRP A 145 -0.38 6.36 -2.55
CA TRP A 145 -1.60 6.87 -1.91
C TRP A 145 -1.24 7.77 -0.74
N THR A 146 -1.82 8.97 -0.70
CA THR A 146 -1.51 9.98 0.32
C THR A 146 -2.73 10.29 1.18
N TYR A 147 -2.61 10.12 2.49
CA TYR A 147 -3.64 10.45 3.48
C TYR A 147 -3.20 11.65 4.30
N ARG A 148 -4.05 12.67 4.41
CA ARG A 148 -3.80 13.84 5.26
C ARG A 148 -4.71 13.80 6.50
N GLY A 149 -4.11 13.85 7.68
CA GLY A 149 -4.85 14.08 8.92
C GLY A 149 -5.24 15.55 9.05
N ARG A 150 -6.45 15.82 9.55
CA ARG A 150 -6.91 17.21 9.77
C ARG A 150 -6.14 17.89 10.88
N THR A 151 -5.91 19.17 10.65
CA THR A 151 -5.43 20.21 11.56
C THR A 151 -6.28 20.27 12.82
N LEU A 152 -5.70 20.02 14.00
CA LEU A 152 -6.25 20.56 15.24
C LEU A 152 -6.07 22.09 15.19
N LEU A 153 -7.00 22.78 14.52
CA LEU A 153 -7.17 24.21 14.73
C LEU A 153 -7.49 24.41 16.22
N PRO A 154 -6.91 25.43 16.88
CA PRO A 154 -7.27 25.73 18.25
C PRO A 154 -8.79 25.93 18.33
N VAL A 155 -9.40 25.29 19.33
CA VAL A 155 -10.69 25.76 19.84
C VAL A 155 -10.43 27.17 20.33
N GLU A 156 -11.07 28.15 19.69
CA GLU A 156 -11.11 29.54 20.17
C GLU A 156 -11.72 29.62 21.58
#